data_AF-A0A218W5C8-F1
#
_entry.id   AF-A0A218W5C8-F1
#
_cell.length_a   1.000
_cell.length_b   1.000
_cell.length_c   1.000
_cell.angle_alpha   90.00
_cell.angle_beta   90.00
_cell.angle_gamma   90.00
#
_symmetry.space_group_name_H-M   'P 1'
#
loop_
_entity.id
_entity.type
_entity.pdbx_description
1 polymer ?
#
loop_
_entity_poly.entity_id
_entity_poly.type
_entity_poly.pdbx_seq_one_letter_code
_entity_poly.pdbx_strand_id
1 'polypeptide(L)'
;MTPIDKSTTTAIVQYSTGVYTPPTMPAFPSLPAYNDGDAAENFMGLLKSLVDDEHAIDIPQHVDTSLYITVSVNQINCSVSDTCGGLDGNRLAASLNNISFDFPKVDILEAYYQKLPDIFEKDFPNEPPRNFNFTGDVGENVTYPTVGTKVRVIDFNETVDIVYQGTNVGAAENHPMHVHGYSFYVVGFGQGNFDNKADPKNYNLTHAQLVNTFGVPKSVWQAIRFVADNPGVWFIHCHLERHSSWGMDTVLIVKNGTTGATSMRPRPDYTPPCSAS
;
A
#
# COMPACT_ATOMS: atom_id res chain seq x y z
N MET A 1 -8.20 12.44 -16.28
CA MET A 1 -7.35 11.23 -16.38
C MET A 1 -6.23 11.50 -17.35
N THR A 2 -4.98 11.28 -16.96
CA THR A 2 -3.85 11.30 -17.89
C THR A 2 -4.02 10.14 -18.89
N PRO A 3 -3.86 10.38 -20.21
CA PRO A 3 -3.89 9.30 -21.19
C PRO A 3 -2.83 8.24 -20.85
N ILE A 4 -3.18 6.96 -20.97
CA ILE A 4 -2.21 5.86 -20.86
C ILE A 4 -1.22 6.00 -22.02
N ASP A 5 0.07 6.11 -21.70
CA ASP A 5 1.11 6.00 -22.71
C ASP A 5 1.13 4.57 -23.25
N LYS A 6 0.92 4.43 -24.56
CA LYS A 6 0.91 3.15 -25.28
C LYS A 6 2.26 2.84 -25.94
N SER A 7 3.28 3.66 -25.68
CA SER A 7 4.64 3.39 -26.11
C SER A 7 5.21 2.16 -25.40
N THR A 8 6.16 1.48 -26.03
CA THR A 8 6.86 0.33 -25.44
C THR A 8 8.35 0.65 -25.39
N THR A 9 8.95 0.54 -24.20
CA THR A 9 10.41 0.62 -24.05
C THR A 9 11.05 -0.71 -24.43
N THR A 10 12.25 -0.69 -25.02
CA THR A 10 12.92 -1.90 -25.53
C THR A 10 14.40 -1.92 -25.15
N ALA A 11 14.93 -3.14 -24.95
CA ALA A 11 16.35 -3.41 -24.75
C ALA A 11 16.75 -4.64 -25.58
N ILE A 12 18.03 -4.79 -25.89
CA ILE A 12 18.55 -5.87 -26.76
C ILE A 12 19.34 -6.87 -25.91
N VAL A 13 18.97 -8.15 -25.99
CA VAL A 13 19.78 -9.26 -25.49
C VAL A 13 20.54 -9.85 -26.67
N GLN A 14 21.88 -9.71 -26.66
CA GLN A 14 22.74 -10.20 -27.74
C GLN A 14 23.71 -11.25 -27.21
N TYR A 15 23.72 -12.42 -27.84
CA TYR A 15 24.69 -13.47 -27.52
C TYR A 15 26.06 -13.04 -28.04
N SER A 16 27.05 -12.97 -27.15
CA SER A 16 28.42 -12.52 -27.47
C SER A 16 29.34 -13.65 -27.95
N THR A 17 28.92 -14.90 -27.75
CA THR A 17 29.71 -16.10 -28.07
C THR A 17 28.83 -17.14 -28.78
N GLY A 18 29.46 -18.04 -29.55
CA GLY A 18 28.79 -19.04 -30.38
C GLY A 18 28.88 -18.76 -31.88
N VAL A 19 28.76 -19.81 -32.69
CA VAL A 19 28.69 -19.69 -34.16
C VAL A 19 27.25 -19.42 -34.54
N TYR A 20 26.86 -18.14 -34.54
CA TYR A 20 25.57 -17.71 -35.06
C TYR A 20 25.72 -16.41 -35.85
N THR A 21 24.83 -16.21 -36.82
CA THR A 21 24.69 -14.95 -37.52
C THR A 21 23.58 -14.15 -36.85
N PRO A 22 23.85 -12.98 -36.25
CA PRO A 22 22.81 -12.16 -35.65
C PRO A 22 21.73 -11.81 -36.68
N PRO A 23 20.44 -11.89 -36.32
CA PRO A 23 19.37 -11.43 -37.19
C PRO A 23 19.48 -9.91 -37.40
N THR A 24 19.00 -9.41 -38.53
CA THR A 24 18.99 -7.98 -38.84
C THR A 24 18.05 -7.17 -37.94
N MET A 25 17.08 -7.84 -37.30
CA MET A 25 16.16 -7.26 -36.32
C MET A 25 16.05 -8.21 -35.11
N PRO A 26 16.08 -7.68 -33.87
CA PRO A 26 15.77 -8.47 -32.68
C PRO A 26 14.37 -9.07 -32.78
N ALA A 27 14.20 -10.28 -32.26
CA ALA A 27 12.87 -10.85 -32.08
C ALA A 27 12.13 -10.08 -30.98
N PHE A 28 10.88 -9.70 -31.24
CA PHE A 28 10.02 -9.06 -30.25
C PHE A 28 9.19 -10.11 -29.51
N PRO A 29 9.05 -10.00 -28.18
CA PRO A 29 8.14 -10.85 -27.43
C PRO A 29 6.68 -10.49 -27.74
N SER A 30 5.78 -11.44 -27.50
CA SER A 30 4.35 -11.13 -27.40
C SER A 30 4.07 -10.66 -25.98
N LEU A 31 3.61 -9.41 -25.85
CA LEU A 31 3.20 -8.83 -24.57
C LEU A 31 1.66 -8.84 -24.46
N PRO A 32 1.09 -9.06 -23.26
CA PRO A 32 -0.34 -8.84 -23.04
C PRO A 32 -0.76 -7.39 -23.39
N ALA A 33 -2.05 -7.20 -23.65
CA ALA A 33 -2.57 -5.85 -23.85
C ALA A 33 -2.46 -5.02 -22.55
N TYR A 34 -2.32 -3.70 -22.66
CA TYR A 34 -2.15 -2.80 -21.49
C TYR A 34 -3.33 -2.85 -20.49
N ASN A 35 -4.48 -3.36 -20.92
CA ASN A 35 -5.71 -3.49 -20.16
C ASN A 35 -6.08 -4.96 -19.88
N ASP A 36 -5.15 -5.90 -20.08
CA ASP A 36 -5.34 -7.32 -19.82
C ASP A 36 -5.17 -7.63 -18.32
N GLY A 37 -6.26 -7.47 -17.58
CA GLY A 37 -6.30 -7.75 -16.14
C GLY A 37 -6.08 -9.22 -15.81
N ASP A 38 -6.57 -10.12 -16.67
CA ASP A 38 -6.45 -11.57 -16.49
C ASP A 38 -4.99 -12.01 -16.58
N ALA A 39 -4.23 -11.48 -17.53
CA ALA A 39 -2.79 -11.76 -17.63
C ALA A 39 -2.02 -11.30 -16.37
N ALA A 40 -2.37 -10.13 -15.83
CA ALA A 40 -1.76 -9.61 -14.61
C ALA A 40 -2.12 -10.46 -13.38
N GLU A 41 -3.39 -10.80 -13.20
CA GLU A 41 -3.88 -11.64 -12.09
C GLU A 41 -3.26 -13.04 -12.13
N ASN A 42 -3.23 -13.67 -13.31
CA ASN A 42 -2.61 -14.98 -13.51
C ASN A 42 -1.13 -14.96 -13.13
N PHE A 43 -0.38 -13.93 -13.51
CA PHE A 43 1.03 -13.82 -13.13
C PHE A 43 1.21 -13.63 -11.62
N MET A 44 0.41 -12.75 -11.00
CA MET A 44 0.46 -12.53 -9.54
C MET A 44 0.13 -13.81 -8.75
N GLY A 45 -0.82 -14.62 -9.23
CA GLY A 45 -1.18 -15.90 -8.60
C GLY A 45 -0.08 -16.97 -8.63
N LEU A 46 0.98 -16.79 -9.43
CA LEU A 46 2.13 -17.70 -9.49
C LEU A 46 3.18 -17.39 -8.41
N LEU A 47 3.14 -16.21 -7.78
CA LEU A 47 4.17 -15.76 -6.84
C LEU A 47 4.09 -16.53 -5.52
N LYS A 48 5.20 -17.17 -5.15
CA LYS A 48 5.37 -17.97 -3.93
C LYS A 48 6.77 -17.78 -3.38
N SER A 49 6.91 -17.89 -2.06
CA SER A 49 8.23 -17.96 -1.45
C SER A 49 8.90 -19.31 -1.73
N LEU A 50 10.21 -19.29 -1.90
CA LEU A 50 11.03 -20.50 -1.88
C LEU A 50 11.02 -21.05 -0.44
N VAL A 51 10.76 -22.34 -0.30
CA VAL A 51 10.74 -23.03 1.00
C VAL A 51 11.55 -24.31 0.89
N ASP A 52 12.71 -24.32 1.53
CA ASP A 52 13.62 -25.46 1.66
C ASP A 52 14.42 -25.33 2.98
N ASP A 53 15.35 -26.25 3.22
CA ASP A 53 16.14 -26.29 4.47
C ASP A 53 17.04 -25.05 4.66
N GLU A 54 17.39 -24.34 3.59
CA GLU A 54 18.21 -23.12 3.63
C GLU A 54 17.35 -21.84 3.69
N HIS A 55 16.09 -21.92 3.23
CA HIS A 55 15.15 -20.81 3.11
C HIS A 55 13.86 -21.09 3.89
N ALA A 56 13.97 -21.30 5.19
CA ALA A 56 12.80 -21.47 6.05
C ALA A 56 11.95 -20.19 6.06
N ILE A 57 10.62 -20.36 6.01
CA ILE A 57 9.66 -19.26 6.19
C ILE A 57 8.86 -19.47 7.46
N ASP A 58 8.52 -18.37 8.13
CA ASP A 58 7.66 -18.36 9.30
C ASP A 58 6.47 -17.44 9.03
N ILE A 59 5.37 -18.04 8.57
CA ILE A 59 4.11 -17.33 8.32
C ILE A 59 3.31 -17.35 9.63
N PRO A 60 3.03 -16.19 10.25
CA PRO A 60 2.30 -16.15 11.51
C PRO A 60 0.91 -16.77 11.40
N GLN A 61 0.55 -17.65 12.34
CA GLN A 61 -0.70 -18.42 12.28
C GLN A 61 -1.85 -17.76 13.06
N HIS A 62 -1.54 -17.12 14.18
CA HIS A 62 -2.50 -16.33 14.95
C HIS A 62 -2.51 -14.88 14.47
N VAL A 63 -3.52 -14.10 14.85
CA VAL A 63 -3.61 -12.68 14.53
C VAL A 63 -3.99 -11.94 15.79
N ASP A 64 -3.23 -10.91 16.14
CA ASP A 64 -3.49 -10.06 17.31
C ASP A 64 -4.24 -8.79 16.89
N THR A 65 -3.80 -8.18 15.78
CA THR A 65 -4.38 -6.97 15.22
C THR A 65 -4.81 -7.18 13.78
N SER A 66 -6.05 -6.83 13.47
CA SER A 66 -6.61 -6.86 12.11
C SER A 66 -6.96 -5.47 11.64
N LEU A 67 -6.58 -5.14 10.40
CA LEU A 67 -6.98 -3.94 9.70
C LEU A 67 -7.65 -4.29 8.39
N TYR A 68 -8.77 -3.65 8.11
CA TYR A 68 -9.44 -3.63 6.83
C TYR A 68 -9.34 -2.22 6.25
N ILE A 69 -8.54 -2.05 5.21
CA ILE A 69 -8.17 -0.77 4.63
C ILE A 69 -8.75 -0.66 3.22
N THR A 70 -9.70 0.25 3.03
CA THR A 70 -10.16 0.61 1.68
C THR A 70 -9.14 1.54 1.03
N VAL A 71 -8.87 1.29 -0.26
CA VAL A 71 -7.90 2.05 -1.06
C VAL A 71 -8.67 2.72 -2.19
N SER A 72 -8.70 4.05 -2.21
CA SER A 72 -9.56 4.82 -3.11
C SER A 72 -8.86 6.02 -3.72
N VAL A 73 -9.17 6.31 -4.98
CA VAL A 73 -8.94 7.63 -5.57
C VAL A 73 -10.18 8.48 -5.31
N ASN A 74 -9.96 9.73 -4.91
CA ASN A 74 -10.96 10.59 -4.33
C ASN A 74 -10.92 11.99 -4.95
N GLN A 75 -11.78 12.88 -4.46
CA GLN A 75 -11.72 14.31 -4.72
C GLN A 75 -11.82 15.10 -3.43
N ILE A 76 -11.23 16.30 -3.41
CA ILE A 76 -11.44 17.31 -2.38
C ILE A 76 -11.98 18.57 -3.06
N ASN A 77 -12.96 19.21 -2.42
CA ASN A 77 -13.58 20.41 -2.95
C ASN A 77 -12.53 21.49 -3.24
N CYS A 78 -12.59 22.07 -4.43
CA CYS A 78 -11.81 23.27 -4.73
C CYS A 78 -12.36 24.45 -3.94
N SER A 79 -11.48 25.28 -3.36
CA SER A 79 -11.91 26.55 -2.78
C SER A 79 -12.54 27.43 -3.86
N VAL A 80 -13.55 28.23 -3.49
CA VAL A 80 -14.19 29.20 -4.39
C VAL A 80 -13.20 30.24 -4.93
N SER A 81 -12.10 30.47 -4.21
CA SER A 81 -11.01 31.37 -4.61
C SER A 81 -10.03 30.78 -5.63
N ASP A 82 -10.08 29.47 -5.85
CA ASP A 82 -9.06 28.73 -6.57
C ASP A 82 -9.62 28.18 -7.89
N THR A 83 -8.72 27.88 -8.84
CA THR A 83 -9.07 27.16 -10.06
C THR A 83 -8.41 25.79 -10.02
N CYS A 84 -9.21 24.73 -10.00
CA CYS A 84 -8.72 23.36 -9.98
C CYS A 84 -9.03 22.64 -11.30
N GLY A 85 -8.09 21.81 -11.76
CA GLY A 85 -8.18 21.07 -13.03
C GLY A 85 -8.67 19.63 -12.90
N GLY A 86 -9.16 19.22 -11.72
CA GLY A 86 -9.71 17.88 -11.52
C GLY A 86 -11.14 17.75 -12.07
N LEU A 87 -11.73 16.59 -11.81
CA LEU A 87 -13.13 16.32 -12.18
C LEU A 87 -14.05 17.33 -11.49
N ASP A 88 -15.09 17.78 -12.20
CA ASP A 88 -16.10 18.74 -11.72
C ASP A 88 -15.51 20.05 -11.15
N GLY A 89 -14.30 20.42 -11.55
CA GLY A 89 -13.59 21.61 -11.06
C GLY A 89 -13.01 21.44 -9.65
N ASN A 90 -12.89 20.21 -9.14
CA ASN A 90 -12.33 19.90 -7.83
C ASN A 90 -10.84 19.49 -7.90
N ARG A 91 -10.24 19.19 -6.75
CA ARG A 91 -8.87 18.65 -6.63
C ARG A 91 -8.94 17.13 -6.58
N LEU A 92 -8.01 16.46 -7.27
CA LEU A 92 -7.82 15.01 -7.09
C LEU A 92 -7.21 14.76 -5.72
N ALA A 93 -7.66 13.69 -5.08
CA ALA A 93 -7.18 13.21 -3.80
C ALA A 93 -7.11 11.69 -3.83
N ALA A 94 -6.60 11.09 -2.76
CA ALA A 94 -6.63 9.66 -2.55
C ALA A 94 -6.69 9.39 -1.05
N SER A 95 -7.13 8.19 -0.66
CA SER A 95 -7.29 7.89 0.76
C SER A 95 -7.09 6.41 1.09
N LEU A 96 -6.73 6.19 2.35
CA LEU A 96 -6.84 4.91 3.03
C LEU A 96 -7.94 5.03 4.09
N ASN A 97 -8.93 4.13 4.08
CA ASN A 97 -10.11 4.20 4.97
C ASN A 97 -10.81 5.58 5.00
N ASN A 98 -10.93 6.21 3.83
CA ASN A 98 -11.55 7.53 3.65
C ASN A 98 -10.82 8.68 4.39
N ILE A 99 -9.55 8.48 4.73
CA ILE A 99 -8.65 9.52 5.22
C ILE A 99 -7.60 9.83 4.16
N SER A 100 -7.63 11.05 3.65
CA SER A 100 -6.59 11.61 2.79
C SER A 100 -5.48 12.13 3.69
N PHE A 101 -4.33 11.47 3.67
CA PHE A 101 -3.20 11.81 4.52
C PHE A 101 -2.68 13.22 4.20
N ASP A 102 -2.53 14.03 5.25
CA ASP A 102 -1.92 15.36 5.16
C ASP A 102 -0.54 15.32 5.81
N PHE A 103 0.49 15.75 5.06
CA PHE A 103 1.87 15.67 5.55
C PHE A 103 2.13 16.76 6.59
N PRO A 104 2.51 16.41 7.83
CA PRO A 104 2.80 17.40 8.85
C PRO A 104 4.10 18.15 8.53
N LYS A 105 4.23 19.38 9.04
CA LYS A 105 5.46 20.18 8.94
C LYS A 105 6.60 19.65 9.83
N VAL A 106 6.22 18.93 10.89
CA VAL A 106 7.14 18.23 11.79
C VAL A 106 7.01 16.74 11.49
N ASP A 107 8.11 16.04 11.27
CA ASP A 107 8.05 14.63 10.95
C ASP A 107 7.48 13.81 12.12
N ILE A 108 6.73 12.75 11.78
CA ILE A 108 6.01 11.95 12.77
C ILE A 108 6.97 11.22 13.72
N LEU A 109 8.17 10.88 13.26
CA LEU A 109 9.18 10.24 14.10
C LEU A 109 9.70 11.20 15.18
N GLU A 110 10.03 12.44 14.83
CA GLU A 110 10.42 13.49 15.77
C GLU A 110 9.28 13.78 16.76
N ALA A 111 8.05 13.94 16.26
CA ALA A 111 6.88 14.19 17.10
C ALA A 111 6.60 13.03 18.07
N TYR A 112 6.72 11.78 17.60
CA TYR A 112 6.56 10.59 18.44
C TYR A 112 7.66 10.49 19.50
N TYR A 113 8.92 10.68 19.11
CA TYR A 113 10.07 10.55 20.01
C TYR A 113 10.07 11.62 21.11
N GLN A 114 9.76 12.87 20.75
CA GLN A 114 9.70 14.00 21.69
C GLN A 114 8.35 14.16 22.40
N LYS A 115 7.35 13.35 22.03
CA LYS A 115 5.97 13.45 22.54
C LYS A 115 5.35 14.82 22.31
N LEU A 116 5.58 15.39 21.12
CA LEU A 116 4.99 16.67 20.74
C LEU A 116 3.47 16.51 20.58
N PRO A 117 2.65 17.42 21.16
CA PRO A 117 1.21 17.39 20.99
C PRO A 117 0.81 17.88 19.59
N ASP A 118 -0.39 17.49 19.15
CA ASP A 118 -1.11 18.08 18.02
C ASP A 118 -0.40 18.04 16.64
N ILE A 119 0.53 17.09 16.43
CA ILE A 119 1.16 16.84 15.12
C ILE A 119 0.42 15.76 14.31
N PHE A 120 -0.08 14.74 14.99
CA PHE A 120 -0.80 13.62 14.38
C PHE A 120 -1.79 13.02 15.37
N GLU A 121 -2.81 12.36 14.86
CA GLU A 121 -3.82 11.65 15.65
C GLU A 121 -3.55 10.13 15.58
N LYS A 122 -3.72 9.44 16.71
CA LYS A 122 -3.35 8.00 16.86
C LYS A 122 -4.49 7.02 16.51
N ASP A 123 -5.51 7.52 15.83
CA ASP A 123 -6.80 6.87 15.65
C ASP A 123 -7.12 6.53 14.19
N PHE A 124 -6.10 6.34 13.32
CA PHE A 124 -6.33 5.84 11.96
C PHE A 124 -7.11 4.52 12.02
N PRO A 125 -8.35 4.41 11.53
CA PRO A 125 -9.30 3.36 11.91
C PRO A 125 -8.92 1.97 11.37
N ASN A 126 -9.25 0.94 12.15
CA ASN A 126 -9.03 -0.46 11.74
C ASN A 126 -9.98 -0.91 10.63
N GLU A 127 -11.08 -0.21 10.41
CA GLU A 127 -12.07 -0.53 9.39
C GLU A 127 -12.50 0.76 8.68
N PRO A 128 -12.99 0.69 7.43
CA PRO A 128 -13.55 1.86 6.78
C PRO A 128 -14.72 2.42 7.60
N PRO A 129 -14.81 3.75 7.78
CA PRO A 129 -15.84 4.38 8.63
C PRO A 129 -17.26 4.16 8.10
N ARG A 130 -17.40 3.73 6.84
CA ARG A 130 -18.66 3.41 6.20
C ARG A 130 -18.51 2.18 5.32
N ASN A 131 -19.35 1.19 5.58
CA ASN A 131 -19.48 0.02 4.72
C ASN A 131 -20.44 0.30 3.56
N PHE A 132 -20.04 -0.11 2.36
CA PHE A 132 -20.84 -0.11 1.15
C PHE A 132 -20.33 -1.22 0.22
N ASN A 133 -20.98 -1.41 -0.93
CA ASN A 133 -20.44 -2.30 -1.96
C ASN A 133 -19.23 -1.62 -2.62
N PHE A 134 -18.02 -1.85 -2.10
CA PHE A 134 -16.78 -1.19 -2.53
C PHE A 134 -16.46 -1.43 -4.00
N THR A 135 -16.91 -2.57 -4.53
CA THR A 135 -16.67 -3.01 -5.91
C THR A 135 -17.91 -2.86 -6.81
N GLY A 136 -18.97 -2.21 -6.32
CA GLY A 136 -20.20 -1.97 -7.08
C GLY A 136 -20.22 -0.61 -7.78
N ASP A 137 -21.43 -0.16 -8.10
CA ASP A 137 -21.69 1.23 -8.49
C ASP A 137 -21.63 2.12 -7.25
N VAL A 138 -20.65 3.02 -7.23
CA VAL A 138 -20.35 3.90 -6.09
C VAL A 138 -20.85 5.32 -6.37
N GLY A 139 -21.50 5.92 -5.37
CA GLY A 139 -22.08 7.27 -5.49
C GLY A 139 -21.12 8.38 -5.03
N GLU A 140 -21.51 9.64 -5.27
CA GLU A 140 -20.72 10.81 -4.89
C GLU A 140 -20.46 10.94 -3.38
N ASN A 141 -21.32 10.34 -2.55
CA ASN A 141 -21.23 10.41 -1.10
C ASN A 141 -20.05 9.64 -0.49
N VAL A 142 -19.27 8.91 -1.29
CA VAL A 142 -18.01 8.26 -0.89
C VAL A 142 -16.80 8.83 -1.63
N THR A 143 -17.00 9.85 -2.48
CA THR A 143 -15.93 10.48 -3.26
C THR A 143 -15.05 11.40 -2.42
N TYR A 144 -15.60 12.01 -1.37
CA TYR A 144 -14.95 13.05 -0.58
C TYR A 144 -14.43 12.50 0.77
N PRO A 145 -13.10 12.38 0.94
CA PRO A 145 -12.49 11.89 2.15
C PRO A 145 -12.33 13.01 3.17
N THR A 146 -12.08 12.63 4.42
CA THR A 146 -11.59 13.58 5.43
C THR A 146 -10.08 13.74 5.26
N VAL A 147 -9.58 14.98 5.34
CA VAL A 147 -8.15 15.26 5.32
C VAL A 147 -7.60 15.21 6.74
N GLY A 148 -6.48 14.52 6.96
CA GLY A 148 -5.84 14.51 8.28
C GLY A 148 -4.61 13.62 8.38
N THR A 149 -3.77 13.92 9.37
CA THR A 149 -2.56 13.15 9.69
C THR A 149 -2.88 12.10 10.75
N LYS A 150 -3.44 10.96 10.31
CA LYS A 150 -3.82 9.85 11.21
C LYS A 150 -2.86 8.68 11.09
N VAL A 151 -2.42 8.16 12.24
CA VAL A 151 -1.48 7.03 12.35
C VAL A 151 -2.12 5.89 13.15
N ARG A 152 -1.63 4.68 12.95
CA ARG A 152 -2.00 3.49 13.72
C ARG A 152 -0.85 3.10 14.63
N VAL A 153 -1.12 2.99 15.92
CA VAL A 153 -0.13 2.52 16.92
C VAL A 153 -0.39 1.04 17.20
N ILE A 154 0.67 0.23 17.18
CA ILE A 154 0.66 -1.22 17.42
C ILE A 154 1.72 -1.55 18.49
N ASP A 155 1.41 -2.51 19.37
CA ASP A 155 2.38 -2.99 20.35
C ASP A 155 3.44 -3.90 19.69
N PHE A 156 4.66 -3.86 20.23
CA PHE A 156 5.75 -4.72 19.76
C PHE A 156 5.34 -6.19 19.81
N ASN A 157 5.70 -6.94 18.77
CA ASN A 157 5.48 -8.38 18.64
C ASN A 157 4.02 -8.81 18.46
N GLU A 158 3.10 -7.88 18.14
CA GLU A 158 1.78 -8.25 17.63
C GLU A 158 1.89 -8.83 16.22
N THR A 159 1.12 -9.89 15.95
CA THR A 159 0.88 -10.36 14.59
C THR A 159 -0.21 -9.51 13.94
N VAL A 160 0.15 -8.82 12.86
CA VAL A 160 -0.71 -7.88 12.14
C VAL A 160 -1.20 -8.53 10.84
N ASP A 161 -2.52 -8.53 10.65
CA ASP A 161 -3.20 -8.93 9.41
C ASP A 161 -3.85 -7.68 8.79
N ILE A 162 -3.46 -7.32 7.58
CA ILE A 162 -4.04 -6.17 6.86
C ILE A 162 -4.67 -6.66 5.58
N VAL A 163 -5.98 -6.43 5.45
CA VAL A 163 -6.73 -6.62 4.22
C VAL A 163 -6.88 -5.28 3.53
N TYR A 164 -6.35 -5.15 2.32
CA TYR A 164 -6.54 -4.00 1.46
C TYR A 164 -7.66 -4.28 0.47
N GLN A 165 -8.65 -3.40 0.41
CA GLN A 165 -9.78 -3.45 -0.51
C GLN A 165 -9.65 -2.37 -1.57
N GLY A 166 -9.39 -2.76 -2.82
CA GLY A 166 -9.49 -1.85 -3.96
C GLY A 166 -10.95 -1.49 -4.22
N THR A 167 -11.26 -0.19 -4.22
CA THR A 167 -12.63 0.30 -4.46
C THR A 167 -12.82 0.74 -5.91
N ASN A 168 -14.08 0.92 -6.31
CA ASN A 168 -14.45 1.55 -7.58
C ASN A 168 -14.62 3.08 -7.47
N VAL A 169 -14.23 3.68 -6.34
CA VAL A 169 -14.39 5.13 -6.12
C VAL A 169 -13.43 5.93 -6.99
N GLY A 170 -13.96 6.99 -7.60
CA GLY A 170 -13.18 7.90 -8.45
C GLY A 170 -12.58 7.18 -9.67
N ALA A 171 -11.28 7.36 -9.86
CA ALA A 171 -10.53 6.71 -10.93
C ALA A 171 -9.99 5.35 -10.47
N ALA A 172 -10.86 4.34 -10.43
CA ALA A 172 -10.52 2.99 -10.01
C ALA A 172 -9.32 2.41 -10.79
N GLU A 173 -8.27 1.96 -10.10
CA GLU A 173 -6.99 1.55 -10.67
C GLU A 173 -6.33 0.42 -9.84
N ASN A 174 -5.14 -0.04 -10.26
CA ASN A 174 -4.26 -0.86 -9.45
C ASN A 174 -3.32 0.01 -8.59
N HIS A 175 -3.20 -0.31 -7.32
CA HIS A 175 -2.46 0.47 -6.33
C HIS A 175 -1.32 -0.38 -5.72
N PRO A 176 -0.04 -0.15 -6.08
CA PRO A 176 1.09 -0.83 -5.45
C PRO A 176 1.26 -0.35 -4.01
N MET A 177 0.70 -1.06 -3.04
CA MET A 177 0.81 -0.73 -1.63
C MET A 177 2.14 -1.21 -1.08
N HIS A 178 2.87 -0.31 -0.42
CA HIS A 178 4.18 -0.54 0.17
C HIS A 178 4.14 -0.25 1.68
N VAL A 179 4.84 -1.08 2.46
CA VAL A 179 5.01 -0.91 3.91
C VAL A 179 6.50 -0.78 4.20
N HIS A 180 6.91 0.36 4.75
CA HIS A 180 8.30 0.58 5.17
C HIS A 180 8.60 -0.29 6.40
N GLY A 181 9.88 -0.62 6.61
CA GLY A 181 10.35 -1.35 7.79
C GLY A 181 10.02 -2.84 7.82
N TYR A 182 9.21 -3.33 6.87
CA TYR A 182 8.76 -4.72 6.82
C TYR A 182 8.80 -5.27 5.39
N SER A 183 9.08 -6.56 5.30
CA SER A 183 8.45 -7.40 4.27
C SER A 183 7.31 -8.17 4.95
N PHE A 184 6.32 -8.58 4.18
CA PHE A 184 5.11 -9.22 4.65
C PHE A 184 4.72 -10.36 3.70
N TYR A 185 3.97 -11.32 4.24
CA TYR A 185 3.43 -12.42 3.46
C TYR A 185 2.11 -12.00 2.84
N VAL A 186 1.97 -12.08 1.52
CA VAL A 186 0.65 -11.96 0.86
C VAL A 186 -0.06 -13.31 1.00
N VAL A 187 -0.96 -13.39 1.97
CA VAL A 187 -1.60 -14.64 2.38
C VAL A 187 -2.88 -14.94 1.62
N GLY A 188 -3.51 -13.94 1.00
CA GLY A 188 -4.74 -14.16 0.24
C GLY A 188 -5.05 -13.02 -0.72
N PHE A 189 -5.88 -13.31 -1.71
CA PHE A 189 -6.47 -12.34 -2.62
C PHE A 189 -7.81 -12.86 -3.14
N GLY A 190 -8.65 -11.98 -3.64
CA GLY A 190 -9.91 -12.36 -4.27
C GLY A 190 -10.60 -11.19 -4.95
N GLN A 191 -11.46 -11.52 -5.91
CA GLN A 191 -12.30 -10.53 -6.59
C GLN A 191 -13.52 -10.17 -5.74
N GLY A 192 -14.00 -8.94 -5.90
CA GLY A 192 -15.15 -8.41 -5.17
C GLY A 192 -14.79 -7.84 -3.79
N ASN A 193 -15.79 -7.82 -2.90
CA ASN A 193 -15.60 -7.37 -1.53
C ASN A 193 -15.11 -8.53 -0.67
N PHE A 194 -14.13 -8.27 0.19
CA PHE A 194 -13.64 -9.24 1.17
C PHE A 194 -14.76 -9.74 2.11
N ASP A 195 -14.86 -11.06 2.28
CA ASP A 195 -15.69 -11.73 3.27
C ASP A 195 -14.82 -12.27 4.41
N ASN A 196 -14.90 -11.62 5.57
CA ASN A 196 -14.10 -11.94 6.75
C ASN A 196 -14.38 -13.33 7.37
N LYS A 197 -15.40 -14.06 6.92
CA LYS A 197 -15.72 -15.43 7.37
C LYS A 197 -15.35 -16.47 6.34
N ALA A 198 -15.44 -16.16 5.06
CA ALA A 198 -15.20 -17.11 3.97
C ALA A 198 -13.74 -17.07 3.50
N ASP A 199 -13.21 -15.88 3.22
CA ASP A 199 -11.94 -15.70 2.52
C ASP A 199 -10.71 -16.15 3.33
N PRO A 200 -10.62 -15.88 4.66
CA PRO A 200 -9.49 -16.35 5.46
C PRO A 200 -9.27 -17.86 5.45
N LYS A 201 -10.31 -18.65 5.12
CA LYS A 201 -10.21 -20.12 5.04
C LYS A 201 -9.38 -20.58 3.84
N ASN A 202 -9.20 -19.71 2.84
CA ASN A 202 -8.45 -19.99 1.62
C ASN A 202 -7.04 -19.36 1.64
N TYR A 203 -6.62 -18.77 2.76
CA TYR A 203 -5.30 -18.16 2.86
C TYR A 203 -4.18 -19.21 2.65
N ASN A 204 -3.19 -18.84 1.85
CA ASN A 204 -1.96 -19.60 1.69
C ASN A 204 -1.02 -19.34 2.87
N LEU A 205 -1.15 -20.13 3.93
CA LEU A 205 -0.29 -20.02 5.11
C LEU A 205 0.92 -20.97 5.08
N THR A 206 1.35 -21.39 3.89
CA THR A 206 2.44 -22.38 3.72
C THR A 206 3.53 -21.94 2.75
N HIS A 207 3.18 -21.19 1.69
CA HIS A 207 4.11 -20.73 0.66
C HIS A 207 3.76 -19.29 0.20
N ALA A 208 3.13 -18.48 1.05
CA ALA A 208 2.83 -17.09 0.73
C ALA A 208 4.10 -16.36 0.28
N GLN A 209 4.00 -15.53 -0.76
CA GLN A 209 5.10 -14.69 -1.20
C GLN A 209 5.47 -13.67 -0.12
N LEU A 210 6.77 -13.54 0.16
CA LEU A 210 7.32 -12.52 1.05
C LEU A 210 7.79 -11.33 0.21
N VAL A 211 7.08 -10.21 0.30
CA VAL A 211 7.35 -8.99 -0.47
C VAL A 211 7.21 -7.76 0.41
N ASN A 212 7.68 -6.60 -0.05
CA ASN A 212 7.44 -5.32 0.63
C ASN A 212 6.40 -4.45 -0.11
N THR A 213 6.04 -4.83 -1.34
CA THR A 213 5.11 -4.09 -2.19
C THR A 213 4.27 -5.09 -2.99
N PHE A 214 2.97 -4.82 -3.11
CA PHE A 214 2.03 -5.62 -3.90
C PHE A 214 0.96 -4.71 -4.52
N GLY A 215 0.51 -5.02 -5.73
CA GLY A 215 -0.53 -4.23 -6.40
C GLY A 215 -1.91 -4.64 -5.94
N VAL A 216 -2.74 -3.72 -5.46
CA VAL A 216 -4.16 -3.89 -5.13
C VAL A 216 -5.03 -3.37 -6.28
N PRO A 217 -5.55 -4.25 -7.17
CA PRO A 217 -6.40 -3.83 -8.26
C PRO A 217 -7.76 -3.33 -7.78
N LYS A 218 -8.42 -2.50 -8.60
CA LYS A 218 -9.83 -2.20 -8.41
C LYS A 218 -10.65 -3.48 -8.34
N SER A 219 -11.71 -3.46 -7.54
CA SER A 219 -12.60 -4.61 -7.38
C SER A 219 -11.91 -5.90 -6.91
N VAL A 220 -10.73 -5.80 -6.29
CA VAL A 220 -9.96 -6.91 -5.75
C VAL A 220 -9.54 -6.56 -4.33
N TRP A 221 -9.52 -7.56 -3.46
CA TRP A 221 -8.91 -7.45 -2.14
C TRP A 221 -7.63 -8.29 -2.06
N GLN A 222 -6.70 -7.88 -1.21
CA GLN A 222 -5.49 -8.64 -0.87
C GLN A 222 -5.20 -8.55 0.61
N ALA A 223 -4.77 -9.66 1.18
CA ALA A 223 -4.46 -9.79 2.60
C ALA A 223 -2.97 -10.02 2.80
N ILE A 224 -2.37 -9.26 3.71
CA ILE A 224 -0.97 -9.40 4.11
C ILE A 224 -0.86 -9.73 5.59
N ARG A 225 0.22 -10.42 5.96
CA ARG A 225 0.53 -10.75 7.35
C ARG A 225 2.01 -10.57 7.67
N PHE A 226 2.30 -9.99 8.83
CA PHE A 226 3.64 -9.83 9.36
C PHE A 226 3.61 -9.69 10.89
N VAL A 227 4.76 -9.83 11.54
CA VAL A 227 4.93 -9.55 12.98
C VAL A 227 5.48 -8.14 13.13
N ALA A 228 4.89 -7.33 14.00
CA ALA A 228 5.36 -5.98 14.31
C ALA A 228 6.57 -6.01 15.27
N ASP A 229 7.68 -6.61 14.82
CA ASP A 229 8.91 -6.84 15.59
C ASP A 229 10.01 -5.78 15.34
N ASN A 230 9.68 -4.69 14.65
CA ASN A 230 10.59 -3.60 14.35
C ASN A 230 10.06 -2.28 14.95
N PRO A 231 10.47 -1.89 16.18
CA PRO A 231 10.02 -0.66 16.84
C PRO A 231 10.43 0.58 16.04
N GLY A 232 9.46 1.43 15.72
CA GLY A 232 9.70 2.56 14.84
C GLY A 232 8.43 3.24 14.35
N VAL A 233 8.62 4.12 13.36
CA VAL A 233 7.56 4.87 12.68
C VAL A 233 7.69 4.56 11.20
N TRP A 234 6.73 3.81 10.67
CA TRP A 234 6.82 3.16 9.36
C TRP A 234 5.73 3.66 8.42
N PHE A 235 6.14 4.17 7.27
CA PHE A 235 5.21 4.71 6.28
C PHE A 235 4.52 3.56 5.51
N ILE A 236 3.21 3.69 5.32
CA ILE A 236 2.41 2.79 4.49
C ILE A 236 1.80 3.65 3.39
N HIS A 237 2.12 3.37 2.14
CA HIS A 237 1.66 4.21 1.03
C HIS A 237 1.51 3.47 -0.29
N CYS A 238 0.77 4.09 -1.20
CA CYS A 238 0.79 3.70 -2.60
C CYS A 238 2.10 4.18 -3.26
N HIS A 239 2.75 3.28 -4.00
CA HIS A 239 4.01 3.55 -4.69
C HIS A 239 3.82 4.23 -6.06
N LEU A 240 2.59 4.66 -6.37
CA LEU A 240 2.34 5.66 -7.40
C LEU A 240 2.47 7.03 -6.75
N GLU A 241 3.54 7.76 -7.07
CA GLU A 241 3.88 9.04 -6.43
C GLU A 241 2.72 10.05 -6.42
N ARG A 242 1.92 10.08 -7.50
CA ARG A 242 0.72 10.90 -7.55
C ARG A 242 -0.31 10.54 -6.47
N HIS A 243 -0.48 9.26 -6.14
CA HIS A 243 -1.44 8.83 -5.13
C HIS A 243 -0.92 9.07 -3.72
N SER A 244 0.39 8.89 -3.49
CA SER A 244 1.01 9.27 -2.21
C SER A 244 0.91 10.78 -1.99
N SER A 245 1.30 11.60 -2.96
CA SER A 245 1.10 13.07 -2.87
C SER A 245 -0.37 13.51 -2.79
N TRP A 246 -1.33 12.64 -3.13
CA TRP A 246 -2.76 12.87 -2.97
C TRP A 246 -3.34 12.36 -1.64
N GLY A 247 -2.54 11.70 -0.80
CA GLY A 247 -2.93 11.25 0.55
C GLY A 247 -3.28 9.77 0.68
N MET A 248 -2.88 8.92 -0.27
CA MET A 248 -3.04 7.45 -0.17
C MET A 248 -2.01 6.83 0.78
N ASP A 249 -1.98 7.32 2.01
CA ASP A 249 -0.94 7.01 2.98
C ASP A 249 -1.50 6.87 4.40
N THR A 250 -0.73 6.18 5.23
CA THR A 250 -0.83 6.25 6.68
C THR A 250 0.53 5.90 7.29
N VAL A 251 0.62 5.89 8.60
CA VAL A 251 1.82 5.53 9.33
C VAL A 251 1.50 4.48 10.37
N LEU A 252 2.34 3.46 10.43
CA LEU A 252 2.35 2.47 11.49
C LEU A 252 3.43 2.82 12.51
N ILE A 253 3.04 3.11 13.74
CA ILE A 253 3.95 3.28 14.86
C ILE A 253 3.99 1.98 15.65
N VAL A 254 5.15 1.33 15.66
CA VAL A 254 5.38 0.13 16.48
C VAL A 254 6.12 0.54 17.75
N LYS A 255 5.51 0.28 18.89
CA LYS A 255 6.04 0.64 20.20
C LYS A 255 7.31 -0.15 20.53
N ASN A 256 8.05 0.32 21.54
CA ASN A 256 9.16 -0.44 22.10
C ASN A 256 8.63 -1.68 22.83
N GLY A 257 9.37 -2.78 22.72
CA GLY A 257 9.28 -3.94 23.60
C GLY A 257 9.96 -3.70 24.95
N THR A 258 10.36 -4.78 25.62
CA THR A 258 10.81 -4.74 27.03
C THR A 258 12.32 -4.56 27.21
N THR A 259 13.12 -4.69 26.14
CA THR A 259 14.59 -4.63 26.19
C THR A 259 15.13 -3.50 25.31
N GLY A 260 16.41 -3.15 25.51
CA GLY A 260 17.10 -2.19 24.64
C GLY A 260 17.22 -2.67 23.19
N ALA A 261 17.32 -3.98 22.95
CA ALA A 261 17.37 -4.56 21.60
C ALA A 261 16.01 -4.51 20.89
N THR A 262 14.92 -4.55 21.66
CA THR A 262 13.53 -4.43 21.17
C THR A 262 13.02 -3.00 21.35
N SER A 263 13.91 -2.00 21.36
CA SER A 263 13.54 -0.59 21.48
C SER A 263 14.09 0.20 20.29
N MET A 264 13.35 1.22 19.88
CA MET A 264 13.81 2.13 18.83
C MET A 264 15.14 2.78 19.25
N ARG A 265 16.05 2.92 18.28
CA ARG A 265 17.36 3.56 18.50
C ARG A 265 17.18 5.03 18.88
N PRO A 266 18.13 5.61 19.64
CA PRO A 266 18.09 7.03 19.95
C PRO A 266 18.22 7.87 18.68
N ARG A 267 17.63 9.07 18.72
CA ARG A 267 17.78 10.07 17.65
C ARG A 267 19.27 10.40 17.43
N PRO A 268 19.77 10.36 16.18
CA PRO A 268 21.10 10.87 15.86
C PRO A 268 21.23 12.39 16.03
N ASP A 269 22.37 12.87 16.51
CA ASP A 269 22.61 14.32 16.75
C ASP A 269 22.55 15.16 15.46
N TYR A 270 22.75 14.54 14.30
CA TYR A 270 22.76 15.18 12.98
C TYR A 270 21.42 15.10 12.23
N THR A 271 20.32 14.71 12.90
CA THR A 271 19.00 14.74 12.28
C THR A 271 18.66 16.16 11.81
N PRO A 272 18.29 16.37 10.52
CA PRO A 272 17.90 17.67 10.01
C PRO A 272 16.78 18.30 10.85
N PRO A 273 16.82 19.61 11.12
CA PRO A 273 15.74 20.28 11.84
C PRO A 273 14.49 20.37 10.96
N CYS A 274 13.32 20.17 11.56
CA CYS A 274 12.05 20.54 10.92
C CYS A 274 11.98 22.06 10.72
N SER A 275 11.38 22.50 9.61
CA SER A 275 11.11 23.92 9.38
C SER A 275 10.18 24.43 10.48
N ALA A 276 10.65 25.36 11.32
CA ALA A 276 9.80 26.03 12.30
C ALA A 276 8.64 26.71 11.57
N SER A 277 7.41 26.43 12.02
CA SER A 277 6.20 27.13 11.59
C SER A 277 6.20 28.57 12.09
#